data_AF-A0A7W7XC61-F1
#
_entry.id   AF-A0A7W7XC61-F1
#
_cell.length_a   1.000
_cell.length_b   1.000
_cell.length_c   1.000
_cell.angle_alpha   90.00
_cell.angle_beta   90.00
_cell.angle_gamma   90.00
#
_symmetry.space_group_name_H-M   'P 1'
#
loop_
_entity.id
_entity.type
_entity.pdbx_description
1 polymer ?
#
loop_
_entity_poly.entity_id
_entity_poly.type
_entity_poly.pdbx_seq_one_letter_code
_entity_poly.pdbx_strand_id
1 'polypeptide(L)'
;MTPKTLLATWPSWAGRAAFVWSLLYATGAALAALTGPAFGYALLGKGTGTGPETGAAVLYGAAAVLAYALLRRPGVRWLPAAAWAVVALCLTSGFPALLSPVHLLFFLSRNQDPVDWAALVNQFLAVLGAVVWSRAALAHRRRTLGTCPYCGGRGHRTGATAARPATRAGLVAVAALVPYAALKTLWALGVTPGYTGTGRPGVDPRYTSDLGIRLYDHGIDVTAVLALLGMALALALTRPWGRRLPRLPLLALGWTGAGALAPFGAFLAALGLLAWTGAITVGMADHAPWVVAVAYGGFCGYGLALARATRAYQRATRRACGRCGTAVTSASTGGA
;
A
#
# COMPACT_ATOMS: atom_id res chain seq x y z
N MET A 1 -19.64 -8.71 -20.57
CA MET A 1 -18.20 -8.72 -20.91
C MET A 1 -17.45 -9.58 -19.92
N THR A 2 -16.51 -10.40 -20.35
CA THR A 2 -15.72 -11.25 -19.43
C THR A 2 -14.61 -10.43 -18.74
N PRO A 3 -14.15 -10.80 -17.53
CA PRO A 3 -13.03 -10.11 -16.85
C PRO A 3 -11.76 -10.02 -17.71
N LYS A 4 -11.52 -11.04 -18.55
CA LYS A 4 -10.41 -11.10 -19.50
C LYS A 4 -10.49 -9.98 -20.57
N THR A 5 -11.67 -9.70 -21.10
CA THR A 5 -11.88 -8.66 -22.12
C THR A 5 -11.78 -7.25 -21.53
N LEU A 6 -12.23 -7.05 -20.29
CA LEU A 6 -12.03 -5.79 -19.54
C LEU A 6 -10.54 -5.51 -19.31
N LEU A 7 -9.77 -6.50 -18.88
CA LEU A 7 -8.32 -6.34 -18.67
C LEU A 7 -7.58 -6.05 -19.98
N ALA A 8 -8.00 -6.65 -21.10
CA ALA A 8 -7.35 -6.50 -22.41
C ALA A 8 -7.56 -5.12 -23.08
N THR A 9 -8.64 -4.41 -22.73
CA THR A 9 -9.03 -3.13 -23.37
C THR A 9 -8.86 -1.93 -22.44
N TRP A 10 -8.18 -2.11 -21.32
CA TRP A 10 -8.20 -1.16 -20.22
C TRP A 10 -7.92 0.31 -20.50
N PRO A 11 -7.03 0.71 -21.43
CA PRO A 11 -6.80 2.12 -21.64
C PRO A 11 -8.05 2.83 -22.17
N SER A 12 -8.93 2.14 -22.92
CA SER A 12 -10.11 2.75 -23.56
C SER A 12 -11.25 3.04 -22.58
N TRP A 13 -11.38 2.29 -21.49
CA TRP A 13 -12.42 2.51 -20.49
C TRP A 13 -11.92 3.24 -19.23
N ALA A 14 -10.60 3.28 -18.98
CA ALA A 14 -10.05 3.82 -17.72
C ALA A 14 -10.53 5.23 -17.36
N GLY A 15 -10.58 6.16 -18.33
CA GLY A 15 -11.06 7.53 -18.08
C GLY A 15 -12.55 7.58 -17.73
N ARG A 16 -13.39 6.79 -18.42
CA ARG A 16 -14.83 6.71 -18.14
C ARG A 16 -15.10 6.06 -16.78
N ALA A 17 -14.35 5.00 -16.46
CA ALA A 17 -14.43 4.37 -15.14
C ALA A 17 -14.01 5.34 -14.02
N ALA A 18 -12.96 6.15 -14.22
CA ALA A 18 -12.55 7.14 -13.23
C ALA A 18 -13.63 8.20 -13.00
N PHE A 19 -14.29 8.65 -14.07
CA PHE A 19 -15.42 9.58 -13.99
C PHE A 19 -16.60 8.98 -13.23
N VAL A 20 -17.10 7.81 -13.66
CA VAL A 20 -18.24 7.13 -13.03
C VAL A 20 -17.94 6.81 -11.57
N TRP A 21 -16.75 6.28 -11.27
CA TRP A 21 -16.35 5.98 -9.90
C TRP A 21 -16.33 7.23 -9.03
N SER A 22 -15.76 8.35 -9.53
CA SER A 22 -15.68 9.60 -8.75
C SER A 22 -17.07 10.18 -8.49
N LEU A 23 -17.98 10.10 -9.46
CA LEU A 23 -19.37 10.54 -9.28
C LEU A 23 -20.07 9.69 -8.22
N LEU A 24 -20.01 8.36 -8.32
CA LEU A 24 -20.62 7.46 -7.36
C LEU A 24 -20.06 7.64 -5.95
N TYR A 25 -18.73 7.79 -5.83
CA TYR A 25 -18.08 7.96 -4.54
C TYR A 25 -18.39 9.33 -3.90
N ALA A 26 -18.45 10.40 -4.71
CA ALA A 26 -18.86 11.73 -4.24
C ALA A 26 -20.33 11.75 -3.80
N THR A 27 -21.23 11.11 -4.56
CA THR A 27 -22.65 10.98 -4.20
C THR A 27 -22.82 10.17 -2.92
N GLY A 28 -22.08 9.06 -2.78
CA GLY A 28 -22.08 8.25 -1.55
C GLY A 28 -21.65 9.06 -0.33
N ALA A 29 -20.57 9.84 -0.44
CA ALA A 29 -20.11 10.73 0.63
C ALA A 29 -21.12 11.85 0.95
N ALA A 30 -21.79 12.43 -0.06
CA ALA A 30 -22.82 13.43 0.15
C ALA A 30 -24.06 12.85 0.86
N LEU A 31 -24.49 11.64 0.46
CA LEU A 31 -25.58 10.94 1.13
C LEU A 31 -25.23 10.58 2.58
N ALA A 32 -24.00 10.17 2.86
CA ALA A 32 -23.52 9.95 4.22
C ALA A 32 -23.66 11.22 5.08
N ALA A 33 -23.22 12.37 4.54
CA ALA A 33 -23.31 13.66 5.21
C ALA A 33 -24.75 14.10 5.52
N LEU A 34 -25.72 13.70 4.68
CA LEU A 34 -27.13 14.06 4.83
C LEU A 34 -27.92 13.12 5.73
N THR A 35 -27.58 11.83 5.74
CA THR A 35 -28.38 10.80 6.42
C THR A 35 -27.97 10.58 7.87
N GLY A 36 -26.75 10.95 8.27
CA GLY A 36 -26.28 10.85 9.65
C GLY A 36 -25.49 9.59 10.05
N PRO A 37 -25.65 8.39 9.43
CA PRO A 37 -24.73 7.30 9.69
C PRO A 37 -23.42 7.52 8.94
N ALA A 38 -22.31 7.42 9.68
CA ALA A 38 -20.99 7.52 9.11
C ALA A 38 -20.64 6.23 8.36
N PHE A 39 -20.72 6.25 7.03
CA PHE A 39 -20.33 5.13 6.18
C PHE A 39 -18.80 5.05 5.92
N GLY A 40 -17.99 5.67 6.77
CA GLY A 40 -16.53 5.62 6.70
C GLY A 40 -15.91 6.34 5.50
N TYR A 41 -16.56 7.36 4.94
CA TYR A 41 -16.02 8.19 3.83
C TYR A 41 -14.90 9.15 4.24
N ALA A 42 -14.81 9.44 5.54
CA ALA A 42 -13.79 10.32 6.08
C ALA A 42 -12.37 9.80 5.81
N LEU A 43 -11.46 10.74 5.57
CA LEU A 43 -10.05 10.44 5.32
C LEU A 43 -9.44 9.73 6.53
N LEU A 44 -8.61 8.71 6.28
CA LEU A 44 -7.97 7.88 7.30
C LEU A 44 -8.92 7.18 8.29
N GLY A 45 -10.23 7.15 8.02
CA GLY A 45 -11.21 6.65 8.99
C GLY A 45 -11.27 7.48 10.28
N LYS A 46 -10.74 8.71 10.27
CA LYS A 46 -10.74 9.63 11.41
C LYS A 46 -11.78 10.72 11.18
N GLY A 47 -12.74 10.81 12.10
CA GLY A 47 -13.87 11.73 12.00
C GLY A 47 -15.07 11.03 11.37
N THR A 48 -16.21 11.13 12.03
CA THR A 48 -17.50 10.61 11.57
C THR A 48 -18.53 11.73 11.70
N GLY A 49 -19.46 11.82 10.77
CA GLY A 49 -20.50 12.84 10.75
C GLY A 49 -20.30 13.90 9.66
N THR A 50 -21.27 14.82 9.65
CA THR A 50 -21.60 15.68 8.51
C THR A 50 -20.40 16.44 7.91
N GLY A 51 -19.52 16.97 8.75
CA GLY A 51 -18.35 17.75 8.33
C GLY A 51 -17.33 16.93 7.50
N PRO A 52 -16.70 15.89 8.09
CA PRO A 52 -15.78 15.00 7.37
C PRO A 52 -16.36 14.41 6.07
N GLU A 53 -17.64 14.02 6.08
CA GLU A 53 -18.31 13.44 4.92
C GLU A 53 -18.57 14.49 3.82
N THR A 54 -18.96 15.71 4.18
CA THR A 54 -19.10 16.83 3.24
C THR A 54 -17.75 17.18 2.60
N GLY A 55 -16.68 17.20 3.39
CA GLY A 55 -15.32 17.42 2.90
C GLY A 55 -14.91 16.36 1.87
N ALA A 56 -15.19 15.08 2.16
CA ALA A 56 -14.97 13.99 1.20
C ALA A 56 -15.80 14.19 -0.07
N ALA A 57 -17.10 14.51 0.04
CA ALA A 57 -17.98 14.74 -1.11
C ALA A 57 -17.46 15.83 -2.04
N VAL A 58 -16.99 16.96 -1.49
CA VAL A 58 -16.41 18.07 -2.27
C VAL A 58 -15.14 17.62 -2.99
N LEU A 59 -14.22 16.94 -2.31
CA LEU A 59 -12.95 16.48 -2.89
C LEU A 59 -13.17 15.47 -4.02
N TYR A 60 -14.07 14.50 -3.83
CA TYR A 60 -14.40 13.51 -4.85
C TYR A 60 -15.28 14.09 -5.98
N GLY A 61 -16.08 15.12 -5.70
CA GLY A 61 -16.75 15.93 -6.73
C GLY A 61 -15.75 16.66 -7.63
N ALA A 62 -14.71 17.28 -7.05
CA ALA A 62 -13.61 17.86 -7.81
C ALA A 62 -12.84 16.81 -8.62
N ALA A 63 -12.67 15.60 -8.08
CA ALA A 63 -12.12 14.47 -8.83
C ALA A 63 -13.00 14.12 -10.05
N ALA A 64 -14.33 14.11 -9.94
CA ALA A 64 -15.22 13.88 -11.07
C ALA A 64 -15.06 14.94 -12.18
N VAL A 65 -14.93 16.22 -11.80
CA VAL A 65 -14.64 17.31 -12.75
C VAL A 65 -13.29 17.09 -13.44
N LEU A 66 -12.25 16.69 -12.70
CA LEU A 66 -10.93 16.38 -13.26
C LEU A 66 -10.97 15.16 -14.20
N ALA A 67 -11.75 14.13 -13.88
CA ALA A 67 -11.95 12.97 -14.74
C ALA A 67 -12.66 13.34 -16.05
N TYR A 68 -13.64 14.24 -15.97
CA TYR A 68 -14.28 14.80 -17.15
C TYR A 68 -13.29 15.60 -18.01
N ALA A 69 -12.43 16.42 -17.39
CA ALA A 69 -11.38 17.15 -18.09
C ALA A 69 -10.39 16.21 -18.80
N LEU A 70 -9.98 15.10 -18.16
CA LEU A 70 -9.15 14.05 -18.78
C LEU A 70 -9.80 13.48 -20.06
N LEU A 71 -11.12 13.29 -20.06
CA LEU A 71 -11.85 12.77 -21.22
C LEU A 71 -11.97 13.80 -22.35
N ARG A 72 -12.19 15.08 -22.02
CA ARG A 72 -12.44 16.14 -23.00
C ARG A 72 -11.18 16.83 -23.54
N ARG A 73 -10.06 16.76 -22.82
CA ARG A 73 -8.83 17.50 -23.13
C ARG A 73 -7.62 16.56 -23.29
N PRO A 74 -7.59 15.70 -24.33
CA PRO A 74 -6.57 14.68 -24.51
C PRO A 74 -5.14 15.23 -24.69
N GLY A 75 -4.97 16.50 -25.07
CA GLY A 75 -3.66 17.13 -25.29
C GLY A 75 -3.01 17.75 -24.05
N VAL A 76 -3.74 17.91 -22.94
CA VAL A 76 -3.26 18.67 -21.78
C VAL A 76 -2.33 17.81 -20.91
N ARG A 77 -1.08 18.28 -20.74
CA ARG A 77 0.00 17.51 -20.09
C ARG A 77 0.02 17.56 -18.56
N TRP A 78 -0.63 18.55 -17.94
CA TRP A 78 -0.68 18.66 -16.47
C TRP A 78 -1.78 17.79 -15.85
N LEU A 79 -2.83 17.43 -16.60
CA LEU A 79 -3.95 16.61 -16.10
C LEU A 79 -3.51 15.28 -15.47
N PRO A 80 -2.56 14.51 -16.05
CA PRO A 80 -2.03 13.32 -15.39
C PRO A 80 -1.33 13.59 -14.06
N ALA A 81 -0.70 14.75 -13.88
CA ALA A 81 -0.06 15.11 -12.62
C ALA A 81 -1.12 15.38 -11.54
N ALA A 82 -2.16 16.15 -11.87
CA ALA A 82 -3.30 16.37 -10.98
C ALA A 82 -4.04 15.05 -10.65
N ALA A 83 -4.14 14.13 -11.62
CA ALA A 83 -4.75 12.81 -11.40
C ALA A 83 -4.00 11.98 -10.35
N TRP A 84 -2.69 12.17 -10.18
CA TRP A 84 -1.94 11.51 -9.09
C TRP A 84 -2.27 12.07 -7.71
N ALA A 85 -2.71 13.33 -7.60
CA ALA A 85 -3.23 13.86 -6.35
C ALA A 85 -4.53 13.15 -5.94
N VAL A 86 -5.40 12.82 -6.91
CA VAL A 86 -6.60 12.01 -6.65
C VAL A 86 -6.22 10.57 -6.28
N VAL A 87 -5.21 9.98 -6.91
CA VAL A 87 -4.69 8.67 -6.47
C VAL A 87 -4.23 8.72 -5.02
N ALA A 88 -3.50 9.77 -4.62
CA ALA A 88 -3.07 9.95 -3.24
C ALA A 88 -4.28 10.10 -2.29
N LEU A 89 -5.28 10.91 -2.66
CA LEU A 89 -6.53 11.05 -1.91
C LEU A 89 -7.23 9.69 -1.69
N CYS A 90 -7.41 8.92 -2.76
CA CYS A 90 -8.01 7.59 -2.71
C CYS A 90 -7.22 6.62 -1.81
N LEU A 91 -5.88 6.64 -1.90
CA LEU A 91 -5.03 5.81 -1.05
C LEU A 91 -5.09 6.25 0.43
N THR A 92 -5.22 7.55 0.70
CA THR A 92 -5.41 8.07 2.06
C THR A 92 -6.76 7.65 2.64
N SER A 93 -7.84 7.72 1.86
CA SER A 93 -9.16 7.19 2.27
C SER A 93 -9.15 5.68 2.46
N GLY A 94 -8.42 4.94 1.60
CA GLY A 94 -8.34 3.48 1.65
C GLY A 94 -7.29 2.92 2.61
N PHE A 95 -6.42 3.76 3.18
CA PHE A 95 -5.31 3.31 4.03
C PHE A 95 -5.74 2.42 5.21
N PRO A 96 -6.85 2.70 5.93
CA PRO A 96 -7.26 1.85 7.04
C PRO A 96 -7.61 0.42 6.63
N ALA A 97 -7.99 0.16 5.35
CA ALA A 97 -8.25 -1.21 4.88
C ALA A 97 -6.99 -2.09 4.86
N LEU A 98 -5.79 -1.51 4.93
CA LEU A 98 -4.54 -2.28 5.06
C LEU A 98 -4.35 -2.83 6.48
N LEU A 99 -4.93 -2.16 7.48
CA LEU A 99 -4.81 -2.51 8.89
C LEU A 99 -6.07 -3.21 9.42
N SER A 100 -7.24 -2.95 8.81
CA SER A 100 -8.52 -3.53 9.20
C SER A 100 -8.55 -5.07 9.21
N PRO A 101 -7.87 -5.79 8.28
CA PRO A 101 -7.79 -7.26 8.37
C PRO A 101 -7.14 -7.77 9.65
N VAL A 102 -6.36 -6.98 10.39
CA VAL A 102 -5.84 -7.37 11.72
C VAL A 102 -6.99 -7.66 12.68
N HIS A 103 -8.12 -6.96 12.57
CA HIS A 103 -9.33 -7.25 13.36
C HIS A 103 -9.94 -8.61 13.00
N LEU A 104 -9.71 -9.11 11.77
CA LEU A 104 -10.19 -10.42 11.30
C LEU A 104 -9.24 -11.56 11.69
N LEU A 105 -8.00 -11.25 12.05
CA LEU A 105 -7.01 -12.23 12.49
C LEU A 105 -7.15 -12.45 14.01
N PHE A 106 -8.26 -13.05 14.43
CA PHE A 106 -8.55 -13.36 15.84
C PHE A 106 -7.43 -14.17 16.53
N PHE A 107 -6.63 -14.91 15.76
CA PHE A 107 -5.47 -15.64 16.27
C PHE A 107 -4.24 -14.76 16.56
N LEU A 108 -4.23 -13.50 16.12
CA LEU A 108 -3.21 -12.49 16.43
C LEU A 108 -3.66 -11.56 17.56
N SER A 109 -4.95 -11.26 17.67
CA SER A 109 -5.46 -10.30 18.65
C SER A 109 -6.86 -10.64 19.16
N ARG A 110 -7.13 -10.31 20.44
CA ARG A 110 -8.44 -10.44 21.11
C ARG A 110 -8.96 -9.06 21.54
N ASN A 111 -10.25 -8.99 21.89
CA ASN A 111 -10.94 -7.75 22.32
C ASN A 111 -10.81 -6.58 21.32
N GLN A 112 -10.78 -6.90 20.03
CA GLN A 112 -10.90 -5.91 18.98
C GLN A 112 -12.37 -5.47 18.87
N ASP A 113 -12.58 -4.18 18.61
CA ASP A 113 -13.93 -3.71 18.28
C ASP A 113 -14.45 -4.45 17.04
N PRO A 114 -15.77 -4.73 16.97
CA PRO A 114 -16.38 -5.35 15.81
C PRO A 114 -16.01 -4.59 14.53
N VAL A 115 -15.76 -5.34 13.45
CA VAL A 115 -15.47 -4.73 12.15
C VAL A 115 -16.67 -3.92 11.67
N ASP A 116 -16.47 -2.62 11.49
CA ASP A 116 -17.40 -1.79 10.74
C ASP A 116 -17.30 -2.17 9.26
N TRP A 117 -18.21 -3.05 8.84
CA TRP A 117 -18.28 -3.55 7.47
C TRP A 117 -18.55 -2.44 6.46
N ALA A 118 -19.29 -1.39 6.82
CA ALA A 118 -19.57 -0.28 5.93
C ALA A 118 -18.28 0.53 5.67
N ALA A 119 -17.57 0.88 6.74
CA ALA A 119 -16.28 1.55 6.62
C ALA A 119 -15.25 0.71 5.86
N LEU A 120 -15.18 -0.60 6.12
CA LEU A 120 -14.25 -1.51 5.44
C LEU A 120 -14.54 -1.60 3.93
N VAL A 121 -15.80 -1.80 3.55
CA VAL A 121 -16.22 -1.81 2.14
C VAL A 121 -15.85 -0.48 1.48
N ASN A 122 -16.12 0.64 2.15
CA ASN A 122 -15.81 1.95 1.61
C ASN A 122 -14.30 2.17 1.41
N GLN A 123 -13.48 1.74 2.36
CA GLN A 123 -12.01 1.82 2.24
C GLN A 123 -11.51 0.97 1.06
N PHE A 124 -12.07 -0.22 0.83
CA PHE A 124 -11.76 -1.02 -0.37
C PHE A 124 -12.22 -0.33 -1.67
N LEU A 125 -13.38 0.33 -1.66
CA LEU A 125 -13.85 1.14 -2.80
C LEU A 125 -12.90 2.32 -3.08
N ALA A 126 -12.34 2.95 -2.05
CA ALA A 126 -11.30 3.98 -2.19
C ALA A 126 -10.03 3.42 -2.83
N VAL A 127 -9.56 2.24 -2.40
CA VAL A 127 -8.43 1.54 -3.04
C VAL A 127 -8.73 1.21 -4.51
N LEU A 128 -9.95 0.78 -4.83
CA LEU A 128 -10.38 0.58 -6.22
C LEU A 128 -10.33 1.89 -7.01
N GLY A 129 -10.74 3.00 -6.41
CA GLY A 129 -10.59 4.35 -6.97
C GLY A 129 -9.15 4.67 -7.33
N ALA A 130 -8.20 4.40 -6.44
CA ALA A 130 -6.77 4.59 -6.70
C ALA A 130 -6.29 3.77 -7.90
N VAL A 131 -6.76 2.53 -8.06
CA VAL A 131 -6.44 1.68 -9.22
C VAL A 131 -7.00 2.27 -10.52
N VAL A 132 -8.25 2.68 -10.52
CA VAL A 132 -8.92 3.24 -11.70
C VAL A 132 -8.29 4.57 -12.10
N TRP A 133 -8.05 5.47 -11.15
CA TRP A 133 -7.36 6.75 -11.38
C TRP A 133 -5.92 6.58 -11.85
N SER A 134 -5.17 5.63 -11.28
CA SER A 134 -3.82 5.29 -11.76
C SER A 134 -3.84 4.84 -13.21
N ARG A 135 -4.83 4.03 -13.60
CA ARG A 135 -5.03 3.62 -15.01
C ARG A 135 -5.38 4.82 -15.88
N ALA A 136 -6.33 5.66 -15.47
CA ALA A 136 -6.73 6.84 -16.23
C ALA A 136 -5.54 7.79 -16.46
N ALA A 137 -4.79 8.12 -15.41
CA ALA A 137 -3.59 8.95 -15.47
C ALA A 137 -2.52 8.36 -16.39
N LEU A 138 -2.25 7.05 -16.28
CA LEU A 138 -1.27 6.37 -17.13
C LEU A 138 -1.71 6.31 -18.60
N ALA A 139 -2.99 6.04 -18.88
CA ALA A 139 -3.52 5.99 -20.24
C ALA A 139 -3.44 7.38 -20.90
N HIS A 140 -3.88 8.42 -20.19
CA HIS A 140 -3.80 9.80 -20.67
C HIS A 140 -2.36 10.24 -20.93
N ARG A 141 -1.47 10.03 -19.95
CA ARG A 141 -0.05 10.36 -20.08
C ARG A 141 0.62 9.65 -21.25
N ARG A 142 0.27 8.38 -21.50
CA ARG A 142 0.88 7.63 -22.61
C ARG A 142 0.40 8.14 -23.96
N ARG A 143 -0.88 8.49 -24.07
CA ARG A 143 -1.46 9.13 -25.27
C ARG A 143 -0.85 10.50 -25.54
N THR A 144 -0.73 11.36 -24.52
CA THR A 144 -0.12 12.69 -24.68
C THR A 144 1.35 12.63 -25.08
N LEU A 145 2.05 11.54 -24.72
CA LEU A 145 3.44 11.30 -25.11
C LEU A 145 3.59 10.50 -26.42
N GLY A 146 2.49 10.12 -27.10
CA GLY A 146 2.56 9.30 -28.32
C GLY A 146 3.11 7.89 -28.11
N THR A 147 3.16 7.40 -26.87
CA THR A 147 3.69 6.06 -26.55
C THR A 147 2.57 5.03 -26.49
N CYS A 148 2.91 3.74 -26.65
CA CYS A 148 1.92 2.66 -26.55
C CYS A 148 1.08 2.77 -25.26
N PRO A 149 -0.27 2.86 -25.34
CA PRO A 149 -1.12 3.07 -24.17
C PRO A 149 -1.07 1.90 -23.18
N TYR A 150 -0.65 0.70 -23.63
CA TYR A 150 -0.56 -0.51 -22.81
C TYR A 150 0.77 -0.67 -22.07
N CYS A 151 1.90 -0.54 -22.77
CA CYS A 151 3.22 -0.76 -22.18
C CYS A 151 4.04 0.52 -21.93
N GLY A 152 3.63 1.65 -22.53
CA GLY A 152 4.34 2.93 -22.49
C GLY A 152 5.72 2.87 -23.15
N GLY A 153 5.85 2.13 -24.26
CA GLY A 153 7.11 1.95 -25.00
C GLY A 153 8.12 0.99 -24.36
N ARG A 154 7.79 0.38 -23.20
CA ARG A 154 8.74 -0.48 -22.46
C ARG A 154 8.72 -1.95 -22.88
N GLY A 155 7.94 -2.30 -23.91
CA GLY A 155 7.81 -3.67 -24.41
C GLY A 155 9.08 -4.22 -25.06
N HIS A 156 9.99 -3.35 -25.52
CA HIS A 156 11.20 -3.71 -26.25
C HIS A 156 12.43 -3.99 -25.37
N ARG A 157 12.37 -3.68 -24.07
CA ARG A 157 13.53 -3.86 -23.17
C ARG A 157 13.47 -5.20 -22.46
N THR A 158 13.87 -6.26 -23.16
CA THR A 158 14.18 -7.56 -22.55
C THR A 158 15.54 -7.51 -21.85
N GLY A 159 15.67 -8.38 -20.85
CA GLY A 159 16.69 -8.46 -19.79
C GLY A 159 18.15 -8.13 -20.13
N ALA A 160 18.80 -7.42 -19.20
CA ALA A 160 20.20 -7.67 -18.77
C ALA A 160 20.58 -6.77 -17.56
N THR A 161 20.13 -5.51 -17.53
CA THR A 161 20.67 -4.49 -16.60
C THR A 161 19.98 -4.37 -15.23
N ALA A 162 18.95 -5.17 -14.93
CA ALA A 162 18.13 -4.99 -13.72
C ALA A 162 18.57 -5.79 -12.47
N ALA A 163 19.54 -6.70 -12.57
CA ALA A 163 19.82 -7.68 -11.51
C ALA A 163 20.50 -7.08 -10.26
N ARG A 164 21.59 -6.33 -10.42
CA ARG A 164 22.40 -5.79 -9.30
C ARG A 164 21.65 -4.83 -8.35
N PRO A 165 20.88 -3.82 -8.82
CA PRO A 165 20.19 -2.90 -7.92
C PRO A 165 18.97 -3.51 -7.23
N ALA A 166 18.47 -4.66 -7.68
CA ALA A 166 17.37 -5.38 -7.04
C ALA A 166 17.83 -6.09 -5.75
N THR A 167 18.99 -6.75 -5.78
CA THR A 167 19.53 -7.49 -4.62
C THR A 167 19.83 -6.57 -3.43
N ARG A 168 20.37 -5.38 -3.68
CA ARG A 168 20.64 -4.39 -2.60
C ARG A 168 19.36 -3.97 -1.89
N ALA A 169 18.24 -3.79 -2.60
CA ALA A 169 16.96 -3.41 -1.99
C ALA A 169 16.45 -4.49 -1.02
N GLY A 170 16.62 -5.77 -1.37
CA GLY A 170 16.27 -6.87 -0.48
C GLY A 170 17.12 -6.87 0.79
N LEU A 171 18.44 -6.66 0.68
CA LEU A 171 19.33 -6.59 1.83
C LEU A 171 19.05 -5.38 2.73
N VAL A 172 18.75 -4.22 2.15
CA VAL A 172 18.33 -3.03 2.92
C VAL A 172 17.03 -3.30 3.67
N ALA A 173 16.06 -3.97 3.04
CA ALA A 173 14.82 -4.35 3.71
C ALA A 173 15.09 -5.29 4.90
N VAL A 174 15.97 -6.29 4.73
CA VAL A 174 16.38 -7.18 5.83
C VAL A 174 17.02 -6.37 6.96
N ALA A 175 18.02 -5.56 6.64
CA ALA A 175 18.73 -4.73 7.62
C ALA A 175 17.80 -3.78 8.39
N ALA A 176 16.75 -3.26 7.75
CA ALA A 176 15.77 -2.37 8.39
C ALA A 176 14.89 -3.08 9.44
N LEU A 177 14.62 -4.38 9.29
CA LEU A 177 13.81 -5.15 10.25
C LEU A 177 14.63 -5.91 11.29
N VAL A 178 15.93 -6.14 11.06
CA VAL A 178 16.79 -6.90 11.97
C VAL A 178 16.77 -6.33 13.39
N PRO A 179 16.92 -5.01 13.62
CA PRO A 179 16.88 -4.45 14.97
C PRO A 179 15.55 -4.70 15.69
N TYR A 180 14.43 -4.57 14.97
CA TYR A 180 13.09 -4.82 15.52
C TYR A 180 12.89 -6.30 15.88
N ALA A 181 13.25 -7.20 14.97
CA ALA A 181 13.13 -8.64 15.21
C ALA A 181 14.00 -9.08 16.39
N ALA A 182 15.26 -8.62 16.45
CA ALA A 182 16.16 -8.92 17.56
C ALA A 182 15.61 -8.40 18.90
N LEU A 183 15.14 -7.15 18.93
CA LEU A 183 14.55 -6.56 20.13
C LEU A 183 13.33 -7.34 20.63
N LYS A 184 12.40 -7.69 19.73
CA LYS A 184 11.19 -8.43 20.08
C LYS A 184 11.49 -9.87 20.52
N THR A 185 12.50 -10.51 19.92
CA THR A 185 12.99 -11.81 20.38
C THR A 185 13.62 -11.71 21.77
N LEU A 186 14.45 -10.70 22.04
CA LEU A 186 15.03 -10.47 23.37
C LEU A 186 13.95 -10.31 24.44
N TRP A 187 12.92 -9.50 24.16
CA TRP A 187 11.80 -9.29 25.06
C TRP A 187 11.06 -10.59 25.39
N ALA A 188 10.78 -11.42 24.38
CA ALA A 188 10.16 -12.73 24.58
C ALA A 188 11.03 -13.69 25.41
N LEU A 189 12.36 -13.58 25.29
CA LEU A 189 13.32 -14.33 26.11
C LEU A 189 13.53 -13.73 27.52
N GLY A 190 12.80 -12.67 27.88
CA GLY A 190 12.87 -12.02 29.19
C GLY A 190 13.95 -10.94 29.33
N VAL A 191 14.70 -10.65 28.26
CA VAL A 191 15.71 -9.57 28.23
C VAL A 191 15.05 -8.32 27.67
N THR A 192 14.86 -7.28 28.49
CA THR A 192 13.94 -6.16 28.17
C THR A 192 14.63 -4.81 27.94
N PRO A 193 15.60 -4.69 27.01
CA PRO A 193 16.31 -3.43 26.81
C PRO A 193 15.35 -2.36 26.31
N GLY A 194 15.45 -1.17 26.90
CA GLY A 194 14.63 -0.02 26.55
C GLY A 194 13.16 -0.14 26.94
N TYR A 195 12.76 -1.15 27.73
CA TYR A 195 11.45 -1.19 28.37
C TYR A 195 11.55 -0.57 29.76
N THR A 196 10.64 0.36 30.07
CA THR A 196 10.59 1.13 31.33
C THR A 196 9.31 0.88 32.13
N GLY A 197 8.40 0.07 31.60
CA GLY A 197 7.16 -0.30 32.30
C GLY A 197 7.34 -1.46 33.29
N THR A 198 6.25 -1.79 33.99
CA THR A 198 6.19 -2.88 35.00
C THR A 198 5.55 -4.17 34.47
N GLY A 199 5.12 -4.19 33.20
CA GLY A 199 4.44 -5.30 32.55
C GLY A 199 5.35 -6.19 31.69
N ARG A 200 4.73 -6.92 30.75
CA ARG A 200 5.43 -7.74 29.76
C ARG A 200 5.63 -6.93 28.48
N PRO A 201 6.86 -6.58 28.07
CA PRO A 201 7.07 -5.75 26.89
C PRO A 201 6.53 -6.41 25.63
N GLY A 202 5.68 -5.68 24.90
CA GLY A 202 5.16 -6.15 23.62
C GLY A 202 4.11 -7.26 23.70
N VAL A 203 3.62 -7.59 24.89
CA VAL A 203 2.40 -8.40 25.12
C VAL A 203 1.48 -7.63 26.02
N ASP A 204 0.35 -7.20 25.47
CA ASP A 204 -0.76 -6.70 26.27
C ASP A 204 -1.79 -7.83 26.41
N PRO A 205 -2.03 -8.38 27.62
CA PRO A 205 -3.06 -9.39 27.83
C PRO A 205 -4.45 -8.95 27.36
N ARG A 206 -4.75 -7.65 27.34
CA ARG A 206 -6.03 -7.15 26.85
C ARG A 206 -6.21 -7.40 25.35
N TYR A 207 -5.15 -7.30 24.56
CA TYR A 207 -5.23 -7.31 23.09
C TYR A 207 -4.51 -8.49 22.44
N THR A 208 -3.59 -9.16 23.11
CA THR A 208 -2.83 -10.29 22.55
C THR A 208 -3.67 -11.55 22.59
N SER A 209 -3.72 -12.32 21.50
CA SER A 209 -4.45 -13.59 21.46
C SER A 209 -3.86 -14.63 22.41
N ASP A 210 -4.65 -15.63 22.79
CA ASP A 210 -4.18 -16.72 23.65
C ASP A 210 -3.04 -17.53 23.00
N LEU A 211 -3.07 -17.68 21.67
CA LEU A 211 -1.96 -18.26 20.92
C LEU A 211 -0.70 -17.38 21.02
N GLY A 212 -0.84 -16.07 20.86
CA GLY A 212 0.27 -15.12 20.96
C GLY A 212 0.90 -15.11 22.35
N ILE A 213 0.09 -15.15 23.41
CA ILE A 213 0.55 -15.25 24.80
C ILE A 213 1.32 -16.56 25.00
N ARG A 214 0.75 -17.71 24.60
CA ARG A 214 1.41 -19.01 24.72
C ARG A 214 2.75 -19.09 23.97
N LEU A 215 2.80 -18.54 22.75
CA LEU A 215 4.05 -18.47 21.98
C LEU A 215 5.08 -17.60 22.68
N TYR A 216 4.66 -16.45 23.20
CA TYR A 216 5.53 -15.55 23.93
C TYR A 216 6.08 -16.18 25.22
N ASP A 217 5.27 -16.97 25.94
CA ASP A 217 5.72 -17.76 27.10
C ASP A 217 6.83 -18.77 26.75
N HIS A 218 6.91 -19.19 25.49
CA HIS A 218 7.98 -20.06 24.96
C HIS A 218 9.10 -19.27 24.27
N GLY A 219 9.18 -17.96 24.46
CA GLY A 219 10.22 -17.11 23.85
C GLY A 219 9.98 -16.74 22.40
N ILE A 220 8.78 -16.97 21.87
CA ILE A 220 8.42 -16.70 20.47
C ILE A 220 7.47 -15.50 20.38
N ASP A 221 8.02 -14.35 19.97
CA ASP A 221 7.20 -13.18 19.67
C ASP A 221 6.59 -13.26 18.26
N VAL A 222 5.26 -13.16 18.17
CA VAL A 222 4.51 -13.25 16.90
C VAL A 222 4.92 -12.16 15.91
N THR A 223 5.20 -10.95 16.37
CA THR A 223 5.60 -9.84 15.50
C THR A 223 7.05 -9.96 15.04
N ALA A 224 7.93 -10.58 15.85
CA ALA A 224 9.27 -10.98 15.40
C ALA A 224 9.17 -12.01 14.26
N VAL A 225 8.30 -13.01 14.39
CA VAL A 225 8.04 -13.99 13.31
C VAL A 225 7.51 -13.30 12.05
N LEU A 226 6.56 -12.37 12.18
CA LEU A 226 6.09 -11.57 11.03
C LEU A 226 7.20 -10.73 10.39
N ALA A 227 8.10 -10.16 11.20
CA ALA A 227 9.25 -9.43 10.69
C ALA A 227 10.18 -10.35 9.88
N LEU A 228 10.45 -11.57 10.36
CA LEU A 228 11.22 -12.58 9.63
C LEU A 228 10.54 -12.99 8.32
N LEU A 229 9.22 -13.16 8.31
CA LEU A 229 8.45 -13.41 7.08
C LEU A 229 8.54 -12.23 6.10
N GLY A 230 8.53 -11.00 6.60
CA GLY A 230 8.77 -9.80 5.80
C GLY A 230 10.17 -9.79 5.17
N MET A 231 11.20 -10.09 5.96
CA MET A 231 12.57 -10.27 5.44
C MET A 231 12.63 -11.33 4.34
N ALA A 232 12.00 -12.49 4.56
CA ALA A 232 11.92 -13.57 3.58
C ALA A 232 11.19 -13.13 2.30
N LEU A 233 10.10 -12.36 2.40
CA LEU A 233 9.40 -11.78 1.25
C LEU A 233 10.31 -10.83 0.44
N ALA A 234 11.05 -9.94 1.11
CA ALA A 234 12.00 -9.04 0.45
C ALA A 234 13.12 -9.82 -0.28
N LEU A 235 13.60 -10.91 0.31
CA LEU A 235 14.55 -11.81 -0.34
C LEU A 235 13.91 -12.58 -1.50
N ALA A 236 12.67 -13.05 -1.39
CA ALA A 236 11.95 -13.71 -2.46
C ALA A 236 11.84 -12.81 -3.71
N LEU A 237 11.55 -11.52 -3.50
CA LEU A 237 11.43 -10.54 -4.58
C LEU A 237 12.78 -10.24 -5.28
N THR A 238 13.91 -10.53 -4.65
CA THR A 238 15.23 -10.08 -5.10
C THR A 238 16.23 -11.19 -5.40
N ARG A 239 15.96 -12.41 -4.92
CA ARG A 239 16.80 -13.60 -5.10
C ARG A 239 16.23 -14.55 -6.17
N PRO A 240 17.08 -15.37 -6.81
CA PRO A 240 16.64 -16.26 -7.89
C PRO A 240 15.54 -17.25 -7.49
N TRP A 241 15.58 -17.76 -6.26
CA TRP A 241 14.61 -18.75 -5.78
C TRP A 241 13.18 -18.23 -5.76
N GLY A 242 12.95 -16.94 -5.48
CA GLY A 242 11.61 -16.39 -5.46
C GLY A 242 10.97 -16.23 -6.84
N ARG A 243 11.75 -16.38 -7.93
CA ARG A 243 11.19 -16.50 -9.29
C ARG A 243 10.43 -17.81 -9.51
N ARG A 244 10.60 -18.81 -8.63
CA ARG A 244 9.84 -20.07 -8.63
C ARG A 244 8.47 -19.91 -7.99
N LEU A 245 8.24 -18.83 -7.24
CA LEU A 245 6.98 -18.57 -6.57
C LEU A 245 5.97 -17.87 -7.49
N PRO A 246 4.66 -17.99 -7.20
CA PRO A 246 3.62 -17.37 -8.02
C PRO A 246 3.78 -15.84 -8.04
N ARG A 247 3.88 -15.28 -9.26
CA ARG A 247 4.17 -13.85 -9.47
C ARG A 247 3.15 -12.91 -8.83
N LEU A 248 1.85 -13.23 -8.96
CA LEU A 248 0.78 -12.32 -8.52
C LEU A 248 0.74 -12.19 -6.98
N PRO A 249 0.76 -13.29 -6.20
CA PRO A 249 0.89 -13.22 -4.75
C PRO A 249 2.11 -12.42 -4.27
N LEU A 250 3.29 -12.65 -4.84
CA LEU A 250 4.50 -11.89 -4.46
C LEU A 250 4.36 -10.40 -4.71
N LEU A 251 3.76 -10.00 -5.84
CA LEU A 251 3.53 -8.60 -6.13
C LEU A 251 2.45 -7.99 -5.24
N ALA A 252 1.40 -8.75 -4.92
CA ALA A 252 0.35 -8.32 -4.00
C ALA A 252 0.94 -8.09 -2.61
N LEU A 253 1.61 -9.10 -2.04
CA LEU A 253 2.27 -9.00 -0.73
C LEU A 253 3.32 -7.88 -0.70
N GLY A 254 4.14 -7.76 -1.73
CA GLY A 254 5.18 -6.72 -1.81
C GLY A 254 4.61 -5.30 -1.85
N TRP A 255 3.58 -5.05 -2.66
CA TRP A 255 2.95 -3.72 -2.74
C TRP A 255 2.06 -3.41 -1.54
N THR A 256 1.31 -4.39 -1.03
CA THR A 256 0.49 -4.23 0.20
C THR A 256 1.40 -3.96 1.40
N GLY A 257 2.45 -4.77 1.60
CA GLY A 257 3.41 -4.56 2.69
C GLY A 257 4.14 -3.23 2.59
N ALA A 258 4.55 -2.82 1.39
CA ALA A 258 5.20 -1.53 1.18
C ALA A 258 4.25 -0.35 1.43
N GLY A 259 3.01 -0.45 0.92
CA GLY A 259 1.97 0.56 1.09
C GLY A 259 1.47 0.69 2.52
N ALA A 260 1.54 -0.39 3.31
CA ALA A 260 1.23 -0.34 4.74
C ALA A 260 2.42 0.24 5.53
N LEU A 261 3.61 -0.38 5.44
CA LEU A 261 4.71 -0.12 6.38
C LEU A 261 5.48 1.17 6.09
N ALA A 262 5.56 1.63 4.84
CA ALA A 262 6.25 2.89 4.54
C ALA A 262 5.56 4.10 5.19
N PRO A 263 4.26 4.40 4.90
CA PRO A 263 3.58 5.52 5.53
C PRO A 263 3.34 5.29 7.03
N PHE A 264 3.03 4.06 7.47
CA PHE A 264 2.85 3.75 8.88
C PHE A 264 4.13 4.00 9.69
N GLY A 265 5.26 3.49 9.22
CA GLY A 265 6.56 3.71 9.86
C GLY A 265 6.95 5.19 9.86
N ALA A 266 6.70 5.92 8.77
CA ALA A 266 6.96 7.36 8.71
C ALA A 266 6.13 8.15 9.74
N PHE A 267 4.84 7.85 9.84
CA PHE A 267 3.94 8.46 10.81
C PHE A 267 4.39 8.17 12.25
N LEU A 268 4.67 6.89 12.55
CA LEU A 268 5.12 6.49 13.87
C LEU A 268 6.51 7.04 14.22
N ALA A 269 7.43 7.13 13.26
CA ALA A 269 8.73 7.77 13.47
C ALA A 269 8.58 9.27 13.80
N ALA A 270 7.66 9.97 13.12
CA ALA A 270 7.37 11.37 13.41
C ALA A 270 6.75 11.54 14.80
N LEU A 271 5.78 10.69 15.18
CA LEU A 271 5.21 10.70 16.54
C LEU A 271 6.27 10.39 17.60
N GLY A 272 7.14 9.41 17.34
CA GLY A 272 8.23 9.06 18.24
C GLY A 272 9.22 10.19 18.43
N LEU A 273 9.56 10.91 17.36
CA LEU A 273 10.42 12.09 17.42
C LEU A 273 9.78 13.21 18.25
N LEU A 274 8.50 13.51 18.01
CA LEU A 274 7.76 14.53 18.77
C LEU A 274 7.62 14.15 20.25
N ALA A 275 7.40 12.88 20.55
CA ALA A 275 7.35 12.38 21.92
C ALA A 275 8.72 12.50 22.60
N TRP A 276 9.80 12.19 21.88
CA TRP A 276 11.16 12.30 22.39
C TRP A 276 11.56 13.73 22.74
N THR A 277 11.13 14.71 21.92
CA THR A 277 11.38 16.13 22.20
C THR A 277 10.47 16.70 23.30
N GLY A 278 9.58 15.89 23.88
CA GLY A 278 8.58 16.34 24.86
C GLY A 278 7.48 17.23 24.27
N ALA A 279 7.37 17.30 22.93
CA ALA A 279 6.37 18.14 22.26
C ALA A 279 4.97 17.55 22.37
N ILE A 280 4.87 16.22 22.54
CA ILE A 280 3.63 15.50 22.79
C ILE A 280 3.85 14.40 23.83
N THR A 281 2.81 14.07 24.60
CA THR A 281 2.78 12.88 25.44
C THR A 281 1.99 11.79 24.72
N VAL A 282 2.67 10.76 24.21
CA VAL A 282 2.02 9.57 23.64
C VAL A 282 2.05 8.46 24.69
N GLY A 283 1.05 7.57 24.73
CA GLY A 283 0.98 6.37 25.60
C GLY A 283 2.05 5.31 25.32
N MET A 284 3.28 5.74 25.05
CA MET A 284 4.49 4.94 24.91
C MET A 284 5.45 5.16 26.09
N ALA A 285 4.93 5.61 27.24
CA ALA A 285 5.71 5.90 28.45
C ALA A 285 6.55 4.70 28.93
N ASP A 286 6.13 3.48 28.58
CA ASP A 286 6.81 2.24 28.95
C ASP A 286 7.98 1.87 28.03
N HIS A 287 8.32 2.70 27.04
CA HIS A 287 9.38 2.45 26.07
C HIS A 287 10.34 3.63 25.99
N ALA A 288 11.64 3.33 26.01
CA ALA A 288 12.67 4.32 25.77
C ALA A 288 12.54 4.90 24.34
N PRO A 289 12.77 6.21 24.15
CA PRO A 289 12.59 6.87 22.85
C PRO A 289 13.37 6.25 21.68
N TRP A 290 14.54 5.67 21.96
CA TRP A 290 15.34 5.01 20.93
C TRP A 290 14.67 3.73 20.39
N VAL A 291 13.91 3.01 21.23
CA VAL A 291 13.18 1.80 20.82
C VAL A 291 12.15 2.16 19.76
N VAL A 292 11.43 3.25 20.02
CA VAL A 292 10.42 3.82 19.13
C VAL A 292 11.05 4.22 17.79
N ALA A 293 12.17 4.95 17.82
CA ALA A 293 12.88 5.37 16.61
C ALA A 293 13.38 4.17 15.79
N VAL A 294 13.97 3.16 16.44
CA VAL A 294 14.51 1.95 15.78
C VAL A 294 13.40 1.11 15.18
N ALA A 295 12.34 0.81 15.95
CA ALA A 295 11.22 0.00 15.48
C ALA A 295 10.47 0.69 14.33
N TYR A 296 10.08 1.94 14.53
CA TYR A 296 9.18 2.63 13.60
C TYR A 296 9.90 3.20 12.38
N GLY A 297 11.12 3.73 12.58
CA GLY A 297 12.02 4.07 11.49
C GLY A 297 12.37 2.84 10.64
N GLY A 298 12.60 1.69 11.30
CA GLY A 298 12.80 0.41 10.65
C GLY A 298 11.65 -0.01 9.73
N PHE A 299 10.39 0.16 10.15
CA PHE A 299 9.23 -0.11 9.31
C PHE A 299 9.15 0.78 8.06
N CYS A 300 9.47 2.08 8.21
CA CYS A 300 9.52 3.00 7.07
C CYS A 300 10.61 2.56 6.08
N GLY A 301 11.82 2.32 6.59
CA GLY A 301 12.96 1.85 5.80
C GLY A 301 12.67 0.54 5.07
N TYR A 302 12.05 -0.41 5.75
CA TYR A 302 11.59 -1.67 5.17
C TYR A 302 10.55 -1.45 4.07
N GLY A 303 9.52 -0.64 4.32
CA GLY A 303 8.46 -0.36 3.33
C GLY A 303 9.00 0.26 2.04
N LEU A 304 9.92 1.23 2.15
CA LEU A 304 10.57 1.86 1.00
C LEU A 304 11.49 0.89 0.24
N ALA A 305 12.28 0.09 0.95
CA ALA A 305 13.15 -0.92 0.37
C ALA A 305 12.33 -2.02 -0.32
N LEU A 306 11.24 -2.47 0.29
CA LEU A 306 10.30 -3.44 -0.26
C LEU A 306 9.59 -2.89 -1.51
N ALA A 307 9.19 -1.60 -1.54
CA ALA A 307 8.64 -0.96 -2.73
C ALA A 307 9.63 -1.02 -3.90
N ARG A 308 10.91 -0.73 -3.64
CA ARG A 308 11.98 -0.80 -4.63
C ARG A 308 12.22 -2.23 -5.12
N ALA A 309 12.28 -3.21 -4.21
CA ALA A 309 12.41 -4.63 -4.52
C ALA A 309 11.23 -5.12 -5.38
N THR A 310 10.00 -4.82 -4.96
CA THR A 310 8.76 -5.18 -5.66
C THR A 310 8.73 -4.57 -7.06
N ARG A 311 9.11 -3.30 -7.21
CA ARG A 311 9.20 -2.63 -8.52
C ARG A 311 10.23 -3.28 -9.43
N ALA A 312 11.39 -3.68 -8.89
CA ALA A 312 12.42 -4.39 -9.65
C ALA A 312 11.93 -5.77 -10.10
N TYR A 313 11.32 -6.55 -9.20
CA TYR A 313 10.71 -7.85 -9.49
C TYR A 313 9.62 -7.73 -10.56
N GLN A 314 8.73 -6.74 -10.44
CA GLN A 314 7.65 -6.48 -11.41
C GLN A 314 8.18 -6.16 -12.81
N ARG A 315 9.32 -5.47 -12.90
CA ARG A 315 9.99 -5.16 -14.17
C ARG A 315 10.66 -6.40 -14.75
N ALA A 316 11.37 -7.17 -13.93
CA ALA A 316 12.08 -8.38 -14.35
C ALA A 316 11.13 -9.50 -14.82
N THR A 317 9.94 -9.59 -14.22
CA THR A 317 8.91 -10.61 -14.54
C THR A 317 7.82 -10.08 -15.49
N ARG A 318 8.05 -8.93 -16.13
CA ARG A 318 7.07 -8.35 -17.05
C ARG A 318 7.03 -9.16 -18.34
N ARG A 319 5.83 -9.55 -18.77
CA ARG A 319 5.62 -10.18 -20.08
C ARG A 319 5.79 -9.14 -21.21
N ALA A 320 6.27 -9.60 -22.37
CA ALA A 320 6.35 -8.77 -23.57
C ALA A 320 4.98 -8.18 -23.91
N CYS A 321 4.97 -6.98 -24.51
CA CYS A 321 3.71 -6.35 -24.91
C CYS A 321 3.21 -6.97 -26.21
N GLY A 322 2.10 -7.71 -26.15
CA GLY A 322 1.50 -8.34 -27.33
C GLY A 322 1.08 -7.36 -28.45
N ARG A 323 0.96 -6.05 -28.17
CA ARG A 323 0.65 -5.03 -29.19
C ARG A 323 1.87 -4.32 -29.77
N CYS A 324 3.03 -4.39 -29.10
CA CYS A 324 4.28 -3.83 -29.62
C CYS A 324 5.16 -4.92 -30.25
N GLY A 325 5.03 -6.18 -29.80
CA GLY A 325 5.77 -7.31 -30.37
C GLY A 325 5.32 -7.67 -31.79
N THR A 326 4.04 -7.51 -32.12
CA THR A 326 3.48 -7.79 -33.45
C THR A 326 3.91 -6.78 -34.52
N ALA A 327 4.20 -5.54 -34.14
CA ALA A 327 4.62 -4.48 -35.07
C ALA A 327 6.03 -4.72 -35.66
N VAL A 328 6.87 -5.49 -34.97
CA VAL A 328 8.20 -5.86 -35.47
C VAL A 328 8.10 -6.96 -36.52
N THR A 329 7.19 -7.92 -36.35
CA THR A 329 7.02 -9.05 -37.28
C THR A 329 6.39 -8.63 -38.61
N SER A 330 5.52 -7.61 -38.62
CA SER A 330 4.92 -7.08 -39.85
C SER A 330 5.88 -6.23 -40.68
N ALA A 331 6.87 -5.60 -40.05
CA ALA A 331 7.87 -4.79 -40.75
C ALA A 331 8.92 -5.65 -41.46
N SER A 332 9.17 -6.88 -40.98
CA SER A 332 10.11 -7.82 -41.62
C SER A 332 9.53 -8.59 -42.81
N THR A 333 8.20 -8.63 -42.98
CA THR A 333 7.54 -9.38 -44.06
C THR A 333 7.05 -8.51 -45.22
N GLY A 334 7.18 -7.18 -45.13
CA GLY A 334 6.75 -6.23 -46.18
C GLY A 334 7.89 -5.69 -47.05
N GLY A 335 9.06 -6.32 -47.00
CA GLY A 335 10.26 -5.95 -47.77
C GLY A 335 10.81 -7.13 -48.57
N ALA A 336 9.93 -7.84 -49.26
CA ALA A 336 10.26 -8.82 -50.29
C ALA A 336 9.45 -8.48 -51.56
#